data_AF-D6TC52-F1
#
_entry.id   AF-D6TC52-F1
#
_cell.length_a   1.000
_cell.length_b   1.000
_cell.length_c   1.000
_cell.angle_alpha   90.00
_cell.angle_beta   90.00
_cell.angle_gamma   90.00
#
_symmetry.space_group_name_H-M   'P 1'
#
loop_
_entity.id
_entity.type
_entity.pdbx_description
1 polymer ?
#
loop_
_entity_poly.entity_id
_entity_poly.type
_entity_poly.pdbx_seq_one_letter_code
_entity_poly.pdbx_strand_id
1 'polypeptide(L)' 'MLIRNVKITESGFPGMFAGSLATPRLGATEVTVIHQRQEPGTTLTLHYHHHEEVIVLLAGTITALVGDKRVEVAPR' A
#
# COMPACT_ATOMS: atom_id res chain seq x y z
N MET A 1 -3.50 -9.17 9.84
CA MET A 1 -3.66 -7.71 9.75
C MET A 1 -5.03 -7.42 9.15
N LEU A 2 -5.94 -6.78 9.90
CA LEU A 2 -7.31 -6.52 9.44
C LEU A 2 -7.34 -5.15 8.73
N ILE A 3 -7.47 -5.13 7.41
CA ILE A 3 -7.59 -3.88 6.65
C ILE A 3 -9.09 -3.72 6.34
N ARG A 4 -9.69 -2.65 6.87
CA ARG A 4 -11.08 -2.25 6.59
C ARG A 4 -11.09 -1.32 5.37
N ASN A 5 -12.27 -1.05 4.81
CA ASN A 5 -12.48 0.14 3.97
C ASN A 5 -12.21 1.37 4.85
N VAL A 6 -11.03 1.99 4.74
CA VAL A 6 -10.59 3.06 5.65
C VAL A 6 -10.65 4.41 4.92
N LYS A 7 -11.48 5.34 5.43
CA LYS A 7 -11.15 6.77 5.37
C LYS A 7 -10.04 6.97 6.39
N ILE A 8 -8.79 7.12 5.96
CA ILE A 8 -7.64 7.17 6.87
C ILE A 8 -7.59 8.53 7.57
N THR A 9 -8.47 8.72 8.54
CA THR A 9 -8.35 9.71 9.62
C THR A 9 -9.01 9.13 10.88
N GLU A 10 -8.29 8.21 11.51
CA GLU A 10 -7.91 8.16 12.95
C GLU A 10 -6.74 7.15 13.10
N SER A 11 -5.95 6.99 12.02
CA SER A 11 -5.39 5.71 11.58
C SER A 11 -4.01 5.90 10.94
N GLY A 12 -3.01 6.35 11.70
CA GLY A 12 -1.57 6.18 11.41
C GLY A 12 -0.91 6.82 10.17
N PHE A 13 -1.62 7.10 9.06
CA PHE A 13 -0.98 7.51 7.78
C PHE A 13 -1.74 8.63 7.06
N PRO A 14 -1.58 9.91 7.46
CA PRO A 14 -2.21 11.05 6.81
C PRO A 14 -1.92 11.13 5.29
N GLY A 15 -2.95 11.43 4.50
CA GLY A 15 -2.86 11.55 3.04
C GLY A 15 -2.85 10.23 2.27
N MET A 16 -3.04 9.10 2.96
CA MET A 16 -3.24 7.79 2.34
C MET A 16 -4.73 7.42 2.33
N PHE A 17 -5.21 6.79 1.26
CA PHE A 17 -6.60 6.33 1.15
C PHE A 17 -6.58 4.92 0.57
N ALA A 18 -7.20 3.95 1.24
CA ALA A 18 -7.12 2.54 0.86
C ALA A 18 -8.49 1.84 0.86
N GLY A 19 -8.78 1.12 -0.21
CA GLY A 19 -9.93 0.23 -0.35
C GLY A 19 -9.48 -1.23 -0.45
N SER A 20 -10.11 -2.10 0.34
CA SER A 20 -9.84 -3.54 0.29
C SER A 20 -10.60 -4.17 -0.88
N LEU A 21 -9.89 -4.81 -1.81
CA LEU A 21 -10.49 -5.50 -2.96
C LEU A 21 -10.59 -7.01 -2.74
N ALA A 22 -9.55 -7.62 -2.18
CA ALA A 22 -9.52 -9.02 -1.79
C ALA A 22 -8.84 -9.13 -0.42
N THR A 23 -9.50 -9.72 0.57
CA THR A 23 -8.93 -9.95 1.91
C THR A 23 -9.56 -11.22 2.49
N PRO A 24 -8.98 -11.83 3.54
CA PRO A 24 -9.61 -12.95 4.24
C PRO A 24 -11.03 -12.67 4.70
N ARG A 25 -11.33 -11.43 5.10
CA ARG A 25 -12.69 -11.01 5.48
C ARG A 25 -13.67 -11.04 4.31
N LEU A 26 -13.18 -10.89 3.09
CA LEU A 26 -13.96 -10.96 1.85
C LEU A 26 -13.89 -12.35 1.20
N GLY A 27 -13.34 -13.35 1.90
CA GLY A 27 -13.26 -14.74 1.43
C GLY A 27 -11.98 -15.10 0.67
N ALA A 28 -11.03 -14.18 0.51
CA ALA A 28 -9.75 -14.49 -0.15
C ALA A 28 -8.82 -15.28 0.79
N THR A 29 -8.33 -16.44 0.36
CA THR A 29 -7.48 -17.32 1.19
C THR A 29 -6.00 -17.23 0.87
N GLU A 30 -5.65 -16.70 -0.29
CA GLU A 30 -4.27 -16.75 -0.81
C GLU A 30 -3.61 -15.37 -0.86
N VAL A 31 -4.30 -14.36 -1.40
CA VAL A 31 -3.75 -13.02 -1.61
C VAL A 31 -4.63 -11.95 -0.98
N THR A 32 -3.98 -10.90 -0.47
CA THR A 32 -4.65 -9.65 -0.12
C THR A 32 -4.37 -8.61 -1.21
N VAL A 33 -5.43 -7.98 -1.72
CA VAL A 33 -5.34 -6.91 -2.72
C VAL A 33 -5.98 -5.66 -2.15
N ILE A 34 -5.22 -4.56 -2.19
CA ILE A 34 -5.63 -3.25 -1.72
C ILE A 34 -5.44 -2.27 -2.87
N HIS A 35 -6.47 -1.48 -3.15
CA HIS A 35 -6.34 -0.33 -4.03
C HIS A 35 -6.12 0.92 -3.20
N GLN A 36 -5.00 1.62 -3.45
CA GLN A 36 -4.56 2.73 -2.63
C GLN A 36 -4.28 3.97 -3.47
N ARG A 37 -4.66 5.13 -2.93
CA ARG A 37 -4.24 6.45 -3.40
C ARG A 37 -3.45 7.13 -2.29
N GLN A 38 -2.37 7.83 -2.64
CA GLN A 38 -1.61 8.67 -1.72
C GLN A 38 -1.53 10.08 -2.28
N GLU A 39 -1.60 11.07 -1.38
CA GLU A 39 -1.28 12.45 -1.73
C GLU A 39 0.25 12.63 -1.80
N PRO A 40 0.75 13.56 -2.64
CA PRO A 40 2.18 13.85 -2.71
C PRO A 40 2.78 14.20 -1.34
N GLY A 41 3.93 13.60 -1.02
CA GLY A 41 4.63 13.80 0.25
C GLY A 41 4.20 12.84 1.36
N THR A 42 3.12 12.08 1.20
CA THR A 42 2.79 10.97 2.10
C THR A 42 3.88 9.91 2.04
N THR A 43 4.23 9.36 3.21
CA THR A 43 5.23 8.29 3.34
C THR A 43 4.61 7.11 4.08
N LEU A 44 4.90 5.90 3.59
CA LEU A 44 4.67 4.67 4.31
C LEU A 44 5.90 4.41 5.19
N THR A 45 5.72 4.20 6.49
CA THR A 45 6.82 3.92 7.42
C THR A 45 7.60 2.70 6.96
N LEU A 46 8.93 2.74 7.04
CA LEU A 46 9.78 1.59 6.74
C LEU A 46 9.43 0.40 7.66
N HIS A 47 9.19 -0.76 7.07
CA HIS A 47 8.87 -1.98 7.79
C HIS A 47 9.22 -3.22 6.96
N TYR A 48 8.96 -4.40 7.53
CA TYR A 48 9.23 -5.70 6.91
C TYR A 48 8.03 -6.62 7.06
N HIS A 49 7.91 -7.58 6.14
CA HIS A 49 6.90 -8.62 6.17
C HIS A 49 7.55 -10.01 6.18
N HIS A 50 6.85 -10.99 6.77
CA HIS A 50 7.18 -12.41 6.65
C HIS A 50 6.48 -13.07 5.44
N HIS A 51 6.00 -12.25 4.51
CA HIS A 51 5.35 -12.64 3.26
C HIS A 51 5.78 -11.67 2.15
N GLU A 52 5.53 -12.04 0.91
CA GLU A 52 5.81 -11.20 -0.23
C GLU A 52 4.79 -10.06 -0.34
N GLU A 53 5.27 -8.84 -0.59
CA GLU A 53 4.44 -7.68 -0.93
C GLU A 53 4.84 -7.20 -2.33
N VAL A 54 3.84 -6.98 -3.18
CA VAL A 54 4.02 -6.45 -4.54
C VAL A 54 3.22 -5.16 -4.67
N ILE A 55 3.91 -4.08 -5.04
CA ILE A 55 3.30 -2.78 -5.29
C ILE A 55 3.29 -2.54 -6.81
N VAL A 56 2.11 -2.34 -7.36
CA VAL A 56 1.92 -1.94 -8.77
C VAL A 56 1.46 -0.49 -8.82
N LEU A 57 2.21 0.35 -9.53
CA LEU A 57 1.82 1.73 -9.75
C LEU A 57 0.84 1.85 -10.91
N LEU A 58 -0.34 2.37 -10.63
CA LEU A 58 -1.38 2.62 -11.63
C LEU A 58 -1.31 4.04 -12.23
N ALA A 59 -0.83 5.01 -11.44
CA ALA A 59 -0.68 6.41 -11.85
C ALA A 59 0.35 7.13 -10.97
N GLY A 60 0.95 8.21 -11.49
CA GLY A 60 1.90 9.04 -10.76
C GLY A 60 3.29 8.42 -10.65
N THR A 61 4.08 8.93 -9.71
CA THR A 61 5.47 8.50 -9.47
C THR A 61 5.71 8.35 -7.98
N ILE A 62 6.43 7.31 -7.58
CA ILE A 62 6.91 7.14 -6.21
C ILE A 62 8.42 6.95 -6.15
N THR A 63 9.00 7.26 -5.01
CA THR A 63 10.33 6.76 -4.62
C THR A 63 10.15 5.61 -3.65
N ALA A 64 10.60 4.41 -4.01
CA ALA A 64 10.59 3.24 -3.16
C ALA A 64 11.99 2.99 -2.57
N LEU A 65 12.04 2.64 -1.29
CA LEU A 65 13.23 2.08 -0.63
C LEU A 65 12.98 0.60 -0.37
N VAL A 66 13.73 -0.28 -1.03
CA VAL A 66 13.62 -1.74 -0.90
C VAL A 66 14.98 -2.29 -0.50
N GLY A 67 15.09 -2.75 0.75
CA GLY A 67 16.39 -3.06 1.35
C GLY A 67 17.25 -1.79 1.43
N ASP A 68 18.40 -1.81 0.77
CA ASP A 68 19.34 -0.69 0.66
C ASP A 68 19.17 0.11 -0.65
N LYS A 69 18.24 -0.30 -1.54
CA LYS A 69 18.07 0.30 -2.86
C LYS A 69 16.95 1.32 -2.86
N ARG A 70 17.27 2.54 -3.28
CA ARG A 70 16.29 3.58 -3.61
C ARG A 70 16.02 3.56 -5.11
N VAL A 71 14.75 3.46 -5.51
CA VAL A 71 14.33 3.42 -6.91
C VAL A 71 13.15 4.36 -7.13
N GLU A 72 13.11 5.00 -8.29
CA GLU A 72 11.93 5.72 -8.75
C GLU A 72 11.08 4.78 -9.61
N VAL A 73 9.78 4.76 -9.35
CA VAL A 73 8.82 3.90 -10.07
C VAL A 73 7.71 4.78 -10.62
N ALA A 74 7.34 4.53 -11.87
CA ALA A 74 6.19 5.12 -12.54
C ALA A 74 5.55 4.06 -13.45
N PRO A 75 4.27 4.20 -13.82
CA PRO A 75 3.66 3.37 -14.86
C PRO A 75 4.42 3.48 -16.19
N ARG A 76 4.38 2.42 -16.99
CA ARG A 76 4.91 2.42 -18.37
C ARG A 76 3.95 3.08 -19.33
#